data_AF-A0A5J6CKF9-F1
#
_entry.id   AF-A0A5J6CKF9-F1
#
_cell.length_a   1.000
_cell.length_b   1.000
_cell.length_c   1.000
_cell.angle_alpha   90.00
_cell.angle_beta   90.00
_cell.angle_gamma   90.00
#
_symmetry.space_group_name_H-M   'P 1'
#
loop_
_entity.id
_entity.type
_entity.pdbx_description
1 polymer ?
#
loop_
_entity_poly.entity_id
_entity_poly.type
_entity_poly.pdbx_seq_one_letter_code
_entity_poly.pdbx_strand_id
1 'polypeptide(L)'
;EDIDECSLPNICVFGTCHNLPGLFRCECEIGYELDRSGGNCTDVNECLDPTTCISGNCVNTPGSYTCDCPPDFELNPTRVGCVDTRSGNCYLDVRPRGDNGDTACSNEIGVGVSKASCCCSLGKAWGTPCELCPAVNTSEYKILCPGGEGFRPNPITVILE
;
A
#
# COMPACT_ATOMS: atom_id res chain seq x y z
N GLU A 1 -22.41 -47.15 -0.08
CA GLU A 1 -21.03 -46.99 0.39
C GLU A 1 -20.61 -45.59 0.01
N ASP A 2 -19.98 -44.86 0.92
CA ASP A 2 -19.50 -43.49 0.70
C ASP A 2 -18.10 -43.55 0.10
N ILE A 3 -17.80 -42.73 -0.91
CA ILE A 3 -16.48 -42.67 -1.52
C ILE A 3 -15.72 -41.57 -0.80
N ASP A 4 -14.59 -41.88 -0.19
CA ASP A 4 -13.75 -40.85 0.42
C ASP A 4 -13.00 -40.07 -0.66
N GLU A 5 -13.54 -38.92 -1.07
CA GLU A 5 -12.89 -38.08 -2.08
C GLU A 5 -11.58 -37.47 -1.57
N CYS A 6 -11.37 -37.36 -0.24
CA CYS A 6 -10.13 -36.84 0.33
C CYS A 6 -8.94 -37.80 0.15
N SER A 7 -9.20 -39.07 -0.18
CA SER A 7 -8.16 -40.03 -0.55
C SER A 7 -7.68 -39.88 -2.01
N LEU A 8 -8.31 -39.01 -2.81
CA LEU A 8 -7.90 -38.72 -4.19
C LEU A 8 -6.79 -37.64 -4.24
N PRO A 9 -5.84 -37.75 -5.17
CA PRO A 9 -4.78 -36.75 -5.33
C PRO A 9 -5.32 -35.42 -5.89
N ASN A 10 -4.71 -34.30 -5.49
CA ASN A 10 -5.03 -32.93 -5.93
C ASN A 10 -6.45 -32.41 -5.57
N ILE A 11 -7.06 -32.96 -4.51
CA ILE A 11 -8.28 -32.40 -3.89
C ILE A 11 -7.87 -31.37 -2.83
N CYS A 12 -8.60 -30.25 -2.76
CA CYS A 12 -8.35 -29.17 -1.80
C CYS A 12 -6.88 -28.68 -1.75
N VAL A 13 -6.26 -28.43 -2.91
CA VAL A 13 -4.91 -27.85 -2.97
C VAL A 13 -4.93 -26.49 -2.26
N PHE A 14 -3.96 -26.25 -1.36
CA PHE A 14 -3.95 -25.08 -0.45
C PHE A 14 -5.14 -25.05 0.53
N GLY A 15 -5.58 -26.22 0.96
CA GLY A 15 -6.66 -26.38 1.94
C GLY A 15 -6.63 -27.75 2.62
N THR A 16 -7.54 -27.91 3.57
CA THR A 16 -7.81 -29.18 4.26
C THR A 16 -9.10 -29.79 3.74
N CYS A 17 -9.06 -31.08 3.37
CA CYS A 17 -10.22 -31.82 2.92
C CYS A 17 -10.96 -32.47 4.09
N HIS A 18 -12.29 -32.33 4.11
CA HIS A 18 -13.18 -32.97 5.07
C HIS A 18 -14.18 -33.86 4.33
N ASN A 19 -14.07 -35.18 4.51
CA ASN A 19 -15.00 -36.15 3.92
C ASN A 19 -16.34 -36.15 4.68
N LEU A 20 -17.46 -36.04 3.97
CA LEU A 20 -18.81 -36.04 4.53
C LEU A 20 -19.67 -37.09 3.79
N PRO A 21 -20.77 -37.59 4.39
CA PRO A 21 -21.63 -38.56 3.70
C PRO A 21 -22.22 -37.98 2.40
N GLY A 22 -21.79 -38.50 1.25
CA GLY A 22 -22.25 -38.13 -0.08
C GLY A 22 -21.60 -36.88 -0.71
N LEU A 23 -20.60 -36.27 -0.06
CA LEU A 23 -19.81 -35.16 -0.58
C LEU A 23 -18.55 -34.91 0.26
N PHE A 24 -17.62 -34.10 -0.25
CA PHE A 24 -16.51 -33.57 0.55
C PHE A 24 -16.61 -32.04 0.65
N ARG A 25 -15.91 -31.46 1.63
CA ARG A 25 -15.76 -30.01 1.79
C ARG A 25 -14.28 -29.65 1.92
N CYS A 26 -13.83 -28.67 1.16
CA CYS A 26 -12.55 -28.03 1.39
C CYS A 26 -12.68 -26.87 2.39
N GLU A 27 -11.74 -26.82 3.32
CA GLU A 27 -11.47 -25.66 4.17
C GLU A 27 -10.16 -25.03 3.70
N CYS A 28 -10.25 -23.87 3.03
CA CYS A 28 -9.10 -23.22 2.42
C CYS A 28 -8.19 -22.57 3.47
N GLU A 29 -6.89 -22.59 3.20
CA GLU A 29 -5.91 -21.85 3.99
C GLU A 29 -6.13 -20.33 3.88
N ILE A 30 -5.51 -19.55 4.77
CA ILE A 30 -5.58 -18.08 4.74
C ILE A 30 -5.03 -17.57 3.40
N GLY A 31 -5.75 -16.65 2.75
CA GLY A 31 -5.39 -16.12 1.44
C GLY A 31 -5.94 -16.93 0.26
N TYR A 32 -6.72 -17.98 0.52
CA TYR A 32 -7.36 -18.79 -0.51
C TYR A 32 -8.88 -18.84 -0.33
N GLU A 33 -9.61 -18.96 -1.45
CA GLU A 33 -11.06 -19.11 -1.48
C GLU A 33 -11.48 -20.32 -2.32
N LEU A 34 -12.67 -20.86 -2.04
CA LEU A 34 -13.22 -21.97 -2.81
C LEU A 34 -13.47 -21.56 -4.26
N ASP A 35 -13.01 -22.40 -5.19
CA ASP A 35 -13.33 -22.25 -6.60
C ASP A 35 -14.84 -22.45 -6.87
N ARG A 36 -15.28 -22.15 -8.10
CA ARG A 36 -16.70 -22.28 -8.48
C ARG A 36 -17.22 -23.72 -8.42
N SER A 37 -16.34 -24.71 -8.48
CA SER A 37 -16.67 -26.13 -8.32
C SER A 37 -16.82 -26.53 -6.85
N GLY A 38 -16.32 -25.72 -5.91
CA GLY A 38 -16.25 -26.04 -4.48
C GLY A 38 -15.25 -27.14 -4.14
N GLY A 39 -14.44 -27.58 -5.11
CA GLY A 39 -13.56 -28.75 -4.99
C GLY A 39 -12.09 -28.40 -4.79
N ASN A 40 -11.73 -27.13 -4.97
CA ASN A 40 -10.36 -26.67 -4.81
C ASN A 40 -10.29 -25.25 -4.25
N CYS A 41 -9.15 -24.90 -3.66
CA CYS A 41 -8.89 -23.57 -3.14
C CYS A 41 -8.00 -22.82 -4.12
N THR A 42 -8.44 -21.63 -4.52
CA THR A 42 -7.71 -20.72 -5.41
C THR A 42 -7.26 -19.50 -4.65
N ASP A 43 -6.07 -19.04 -4.99
CA ASP A 43 -5.47 -17.84 -4.43
C ASP A 43 -6.39 -16.61 -4.59
N VAL A 44 -6.61 -15.88 -3.50
CA VAL A 44 -7.37 -14.64 -3.50
C VAL A 44 -6.44 -13.53 -3.98
N ASN A 45 -6.77 -12.88 -5.09
CA ASN A 45 -5.98 -11.76 -5.56
C ASN A 45 -6.37 -10.46 -4.82
N GLU A 46 -5.67 -10.14 -3.73
CA GLU A 46 -5.98 -8.95 -2.93
C GLU A 46 -5.68 -7.64 -3.67
N CYS A 47 -4.87 -7.66 -4.74
CA CYS A 47 -4.60 -6.48 -5.56
C CYS A 47 -5.80 -6.02 -6.40
N LEU A 48 -6.88 -6.82 -6.46
CA LEU A 48 -8.16 -6.39 -7.02
C LEU A 48 -8.90 -5.42 -6.11
N ASP A 49 -8.57 -5.39 -4.81
CA ASP A 49 -9.07 -4.40 -3.87
C ASP A 49 -8.22 -3.12 -3.95
N PRO A 50 -8.81 -1.96 -4.30
CA PRO A 50 -8.09 -0.69 -4.37
C PRO A 50 -7.53 -0.18 -3.04
N THR A 51 -7.96 -0.75 -1.92
CA THR A 51 -7.48 -0.39 -0.57
C THR A 51 -6.21 -1.16 -0.20
N THR A 52 -5.85 -2.19 -0.96
CA THR A 52 -4.63 -2.97 -0.78
C THR A 52 -3.40 -2.15 -1.19
N CYS A 53 -2.37 -2.14 -0.35
CA CYS A 53 -1.13 -1.39 -0.56
C CYS A 53 -1.32 0.13 -0.69
N ILE A 54 -1.76 0.78 0.39
CA ILE A 54 -1.90 2.24 0.43
C ILE A 54 -0.56 2.89 0.02
N SER A 55 -0.59 3.77 -0.98
CA SER A 55 0.58 4.50 -1.51
C SER A 55 1.69 3.59 -2.08
N GLY A 56 1.38 2.35 -2.46
CA GLY A 56 2.30 1.40 -3.07
C GLY A 56 1.69 0.68 -4.27
N ASN A 57 2.49 -0.17 -4.92
CA ASN A 57 2.03 -1.06 -5.98
C ASN A 57 1.82 -2.46 -5.40
N CYS A 58 0.62 -3.02 -5.55
CA CYS A 58 0.34 -4.37 -5.09
C CYS A 58 0.85 -5.43 -6.07
N VAL A 59 1.51 -6.46 -5.54
CA VAL A 59 1.95 -7.65 -6.26
C VAL A 59 1.37 -8.88 -5.57
N ASN A 60 0.47 -9.57 -6.26
CA ASN A 60 -0.20 -10.75 -5.76
C ASN A 60 0.77 -11.95 -5.67
N THR A 61 0.68 -12.73 -4.61
CA THR A 61 1.53 -13.91 -4.36
C THR A 61 0.69 -15.08 -3.85
N PRO A 62 1.10 -16.35 -4.01
CA PRO A 62 0.31 -17.46 -3.49
C PRO A 62 0.08 -17.36 -1.97
N GLY A 63 -1.17 -17.17 -1.55
CA GLY A 63 -1.66 -17.06 -0.18
C GLY A 63 -1.54 -15.66 0.44
N SER A 64 -1.09 -14.64 -0.30
CA SER A 64 -0.96 -13.28 0.21
C SER A 64 -0.62 -12.26 -0.88
N TYR A 65 -0.23 -11.05 -0.48
CA TYR A 65 0.29 -10.04 -1.40
C TYR A 65 1.54 -9.36 -0.82
N THR A 66 2.24 -8.65 -1.68
CA THR A 66 3.37 -7.79 -1.30
C THR A 66 3.15 -6.39 -1.87
N CYS A 67 3.62 -5.36 -1.15
CA CYS A 67 3.55 -3.98 -1.60
C CYS A 67 4.94 -3.49 -2.00
N ASP A 68 5.08 -3.15 -3.29
CA ASP A 68 6.27 -2.51 -3.82
C ASP A 68 6.16 -0.99 -3.64
N CYS A 69 6.99 -0.46 -2.75
CA CYS A 69 6.97 0.97 -2.43
C CYS A 69 7.71 1.79 -3.50
N PRO A 70 7.16 2.97 -3.87
CA PRO A 70 7.84 3.90 -4.77
C PRO A 70 9.12 4.47 -4.11
N PRO A 71 9.99 5.14 -4.88
CA PRO A 71 11.17 5.80 -4.34
C PRO A 71 10.81 6.75 -3.18
N ASP A 72 11.70 6.83 -2.19
CA ASP A 72 11.55 7.60 -0.94
C ASP A 72 10.50 7.09 0.06
N PHE A 73 9.74 6.04 -0.29
CA PHE A 73 8.76 5.42 0.60
C PHE A 73 9.28 4.08 1.12
N GLU A 74 8.89 3.75 2.34
CA GLU A 74 9.22 2.50 3.00
C GLU A 74 7.94 1.76 3.39
N LEU A 75 8.03 0.43 3.40
CA LEU A 75 6.93 -0.43 3.81
C LEU A 75 6.65 -0.23 5.30
N ASN A 76 5.39 -0.03 5.66
CA ASN A 76 5.00 0.14 7.05
C ASN A 76 5.17 -1.19 7.83
N PRO A 77 5.20 -1.17 9.18
CA PRO A 77 5.41 -2.36 9.99
C PRO A 77 4.41 -3.50 9.74
N THR A 78 3.16 -3.19 9.38
CA THR A 78 2.13 -4.21 9.08
C THR A 78 2.10 -4.64 7.61
N ARG A 79 2.96 -4.06 6.76
CA ARG A 79 3.10 -4.41 5.34
C ARG A 79 1.85 -4.19 4.48
N VAL A 80 0.97 -3.27 4.90
CA VAL A 80 -0.29 -2.95 4.21
C VAL A 80 -0.20 -1.65 3.39
N GLY A 81 0.92 -0.93 3.48
CA GLY A 81 1.12 0.30 2.73
C GLY A 81 2.52 0.88 2.87
N CYS A 82 2.76 1.96 2.15
CA CYS A 82 4.05 2.62 2.01
C CYS A 82 3.97 4.04 2.57
N VAL A 83 4.99 4.46 3.31
CA VAL A 83 5.05 5.79 3.95
C VAL A 83 6.43 6.42 3.78
N ASP A 84 6.48 7.74 3.54
CA ASP A 84 7.72 8.52 3.59
C ASP A 84 8.01 8.90 5.06
N THR A 85 9.00 8.24 5.65
CA THR A 85 9.42 8.40 7.05
C THR A 85 10.47 9.49 7.24
N ARG A 86 10.95 10.09 6.13
CA ARG A 86 11.99 11.12 6.18
C ARG A 86 11.44 12.37 6.86
N SER A 87 12.33 13.09 7.53
CA SER A 87 12.01 14.33 8.26
C SER A 87 12.79 15.50 7.67
N GLY A 88 12.11 16.63 7.51
CA GLY A 88 12.65 17.79 6.83
C GLY A 88 11.88 19.06 7.16
N ASN A 89 12.40 20.19 6.70
CA ASN A 89 11.75 21.48 6.91
C ASN A 89 10.70 21.71 5.82
N CYS A 90 9.61 22.38 6.16
CA CYS A 90 8.52 22.69 5.24
C CYS A 90 8.53 24.18 4.89
N TYR A 91 8.33 24.50 3.62
CA TYR A 91 8.45 25.86 3.09
C TYR A 91 7.19 26.29 2.33
N LEU A 92 6.75 27.54 2.50
CA LEU A 92 5.62 28.13 1.76
C LEU A 92 6.02 28.68 0.39
N ASP A 93 7.25 29.12 0.23
CA ASP A 93 7.68 29.82 -0.98
C ASP A 93 8.86 29.14 -1.64
N VAL A 94 8.74 28.98 -2.95
CA VAL A 94 9.73 28.38 -3.84
C VAL A 94 10.13 29.40 -4.90
N ARG A 95 11.43 29.56 -5.13
CA ARG A 95 11.97 30.44 -6.17
C ARG A 95 12.94 29.67 -7.05
N PRO A 96 12.84 29.76 -8.38
CA PRO A 96 13.88 29.22 -9.25
C PRO A 96 15.16 30.03 -9.01
N ARG A 97 16.27 29.36 -8.64
CA ARG A 97 17.58 30.02 -8.78
C ARG A 97 17.87 30.06 -10.27
N GLY A 98 18.29 31.21 -10.79
CA GLY A 98 18.58 31.41 -12.22
C GLY A 98 19.73 30.57 -12.77
N ASP A 99 20.28 29.66 -11.97
CA ASP A 99 21.45 28.86 -12.26
C ASP A 99 21.04 27.37 -12.18
N ASN A 100 20.90 26.72 -13.33
CA ASN A 100 20.87 25.25 -13.49
C ASN A 100 19.81 24.42 -12.73
N GLY A 101 18.65 25.00 -12.39
CA GLY A 101 17.47 24.21 -12.00
C GLY A 101 17.34 23.90 -10.51
N ASP A 102 18.24 24.42 -9.66
CA ASP A 102 18.08 24.30 -8.21
C ASP A 102 16.98 25.24 -7.71
N THR A 103 16.01 24.68 -6.98
CA THR A 103 14.92 25.44 -6.37
C THR A 103 15.37 25.98 -5.01
N ALA A 104 15.32 27.30 -4.82
CA ALA A 104 15.46 27.93 -3.52
C ALA A 104 14.15 27.86 -2.75
N CYS A 105 14.21 27.49 -1.48
CA CYS A 105 13.06 27.47 -0.60
C CYS A 105 13.21 28.50 0.51
N SER A 106 12.10 29.13 0.84
CA SER A 106 12.02 30.25 1.77
C SER A 106 10.68 30.23 2.50
N ASN A 107 10.57 31.04 3.56
CA ASN A 107 9.39 31.07 4.42
C ASN A 107 9.08 29.68 5.00
N GLU A 108 10.00 29.22 5.85
CA GLU A 108 9.88 27.98 6.61
C GLU A 108 8.68 28.05 7.56
N ILE A 109 7.84 27.02 7.54
CA ILE A 109 6.62 26.91 8.35
C ILE A 109 6.58 25.66 9.23
N GLY A 110 7.55 24.76 9.08
CA GLY A 110 7.65 23.56 9.89
C GLY A 110 9.07 23.02 9.89
N VAL A 111 9.50 22.46 11.02
CA VAL A 111 10.84 21.88 11.22
C VAL A 111 10.69 20.41 11.56
N GLY A 112 11.45 19.54 10.89
CA GLY A 112 11.44 18.10 11.18
C GLY A 112 10.08 17.44 10.98
N VAL A 113 9.29 17.91 10.02
CA VAL A 113 7.98 17.33 9.67
C VAL A 113 8.15 16.33 8.52
N SER A 114 7.19 15.41 8.36
CA SER A 114 7.17 14.53 7.20
C SER A 114 6.81 15.29 5.93
N LYS A 115 7.22 14.75 4.78
CA LYS A 115 6.88 15.33 3.48
C LYS A 115 5.37 15.39 3.26
N ALA A 116 4.64 14.36 3.70
CA ALA A 116 3.18 14.33 3.65
C ALA A 116 2.55 15.44 4.51
N SER A 117 3.01 15.66 5.75
CA SER A 117 2.52 16.76 6.59
C SER A 117 2.69 18.13 5.94
N CYS A 118 3.78 18.33 5.21
CA CYS A 118 4.04 19.58 4.51
C CYS A 118 3.18 19.72 3.26
N CYS A 119 3.29 18.75 2.34
CA CYS A 119 2.75 18.85 0.98
C CYS A 119 1.27 18.50 0.86
N CYS A 120 0.72 17.71 1.78
CA CYS A 120 -0.73 17.46 1.85
C CYS A 120 -1.46 18.58 2.60
N SER A 121 -0.74 19.59 3.08
CA SER A 121 -1.27 20.81 3.69
C SER A 121 -0.94 22.01 2.78
N LEU A 122 -0.50 23.13 3.34
CA LEU A 122 -0.23 24.37 2.61
C LEU A 122 1.20 24.48 2.04
N GLY A 123 2.09 23.54 2.38
CA GLY A 123 3.50 23.57 1.97
C GLY A 123 3.69 23.51 0.45
N LYS A 124 4.71 24.20 -0.05
CA LYS A 124 5.09 24.21 -1.48
C LYS A 124 6.38 23.46 -1.76
N ALA A 125 7.24 23.32 -0.75
CA ALA A 125 8.41 22.47 -0.83
C ALA A 125 8.85 21.97 0.54
N TRP A 126 9.69 20.94 0.53
CA TRP A 126 10.06 20.21 1.72
C TRP A 126 11.50 19.70 1.65
N GLY A 127 12.18 19.66 2.80
CA GLY A 127 13.50 19.03 2.95
C GLY A 127 14.70 19.90 2.56
N THR A 128 15.88 19.30 2.72
CA THR A 128 17.18 19.88 2.34
C THR A 128 18.07 18.76 1.77
N PRO A 129 18.30 18.66 0.44
CA PRO A 129 17.97 19.60 -0.63
C PRO A 129 16.47 19.85 -0.79
N CYS A 130 16.09 21.01 -1.33
CA CYS A 130 14.69 21.38 -1.36
C CYS A 130 13.91 20.66 -2.47
N GLU A 131 12.97 19.81 -2.07
CA GLU A 131 12.10 19.05 -2.97
C GLU A 131 10.76 19.78 -3.13
N LEU A 132 10.35 20.05 -4.37
CA LEU A 132 9.03 20.62 -4.65
C LEU A 132 7.92 19.65 -4.24
N CYS A 133 6.87 20.18 -3.63
CA CYS A 133 5.67 19.38 -3.37
C CYS A 133 5.00 18.99 -4.69
N PRO A 134 4.48 17.76 -4.81
CA PRO A 134 3.81 17.32 -6.04
C PRO A 134 2.53 18.13 -6.27
N ALA A 135 2.19 18.37 -7.54
CA ALA A 135 0.97 19.09 -7.87
C ALA A 135 -0.27 18.22 -7.58
N VAL A 136 -1.34 18.81 -7.07
CA VAL A 136 -2.54 18.12 -6.57
C VAL A 136 -3.22 17.17 -7.58
N ASN A 137 -2.99 17.37 -8.88
CA ASN A 137 -3.57 16.57 -9.97
C ASN A 137 -2.67 15.44 -10.47
N THR A 138 -1.56 15.16 -9.78
CA THR A 138 -0.55 14.18 -10.21
C THR A 138 -0.68 12.83 -9.50
N SER A 139 -0.07 11.79 -10.07
CA SER A 139 0.07 10.47 -9.43
C SER A 139 0.86 10.58 -8.13
N GLU A 140 1.91 11.42 -8.12
CA GLU A 140 2.80 11.59 -6.98
C GLU A 140 2.05 12.19 -5.79
N TYR A 141 1.12 13.13 -6.04
CA TYR A 141 0.26 13.67 -4.99
C TYR A 141 -0.72 12.63 -4.46
N LYS A 142 -1.32 11.78 -5.32
CA LYS A 142 -2.22 10.72 -4.86
C LYS A 142 -1.50 9.68 -3.99
N ILE A 143 -0.24 9.39 -4.31
CA ILE A 143 0.62 8.50 -3.52
C ILE A 143 0.99 9.17 -2.19
N LEU A 144 1.41 10.43 -2.20
CA LEU A 144 1.83 11.13 -0.98
C LEU A 144 0.66 11.49 -0.05
N CYS A 145 -0.49 11.83 -0.63
CA CYS A 145 -1.69 12.35 0.03
C CYS A 145 -2.92 11.49 -0.33
N PRO A 146 -2.97 10.21 0.07
CA PRO A 146 -4.05 9.29 -0.29
C PRO A 146 -5.42 9.72 0.25
N GLY A 147 -5.45 10.50 1.35
CA GLY A 147 -6.67 11.10 1.92
C GLY A 147 -7.04 12.47 1.34
N GLY A 148 -6.25 13.01 0.43
CA GLY A 148 -6.40 14.38 -0.06
C GLY A 148 -5.79 15.44 0.86
N GLU A 149 -6.19 16.70 0.65
CA GLU A 149 -5.69 17.84 1.43
C GLU A 149 -6.13 17.74 2.90
N GLY A 150 -5.19 17.99 3.81
CA GLY A 150 -5.41 18.01 5.25
C GLY A 150 -5.17 16.67 5.96
N PHE A 151 -4.98 15.58 5.22
CA PHE A 151 -4.77 14.24 5.78
C PHE A 151 -3.40 13.67 5.41
N ARG A 152 -2.80 12.92 6.34
CA ARG A 152 -1.58 12.14 6.09
C ARG A 152 -1.73 10.71 6.60
N PRO A 153 -1.05 9.72 6.01
CA PRO A 153 -1.01 8.37 6.56
C PRO A 153 -0.15 8.33 7.82
N ASN A 154 -0.66 7.70 8.88
CA ASN A 154 0.13 7.40 10.07
C ASN A 154 1.29 6.46 9.70
N PRO A 155 2.54 6.74 10.10
CA PRO A 155 3.70 5.93 9.68
C PRO A 155 3.67 4.46 10.11
N ILE A 156 2.88 4.11 11.13
CA ILE A 156 2.80 2.76 11.68
C ILE A 156 1.57 2.03 11.12
N THR A 157 0.41 2.65 11.20
CA THR A 157 -0.88 2.00 10.89
C THR A 157 -1.39 2.29 9.49
N VAL A 158 -0.83 3.31 8.82
CA VAL A 158 -1.29 3.84 7.51
C VAL A 158 -2.72 4.40 7.55
N ILE A 159 -3.32 4.50 8.75
CA ILE A 159 -4.60 5.16 8.97
C ILE A 159 -4.42 6.65 8.76
N LEU A 160 -5.35 7.27 8.04
CA LEU A 160 -5.32 8.71 7.75
C LEU A 160 -5.62 9.53 9.00
N GLU A 161 -4.80 10.55 9.26
CA GLU A 161 -4.90 11.51 10.36
C GLU A 161 -4.71 12.96 9.90
#